data_AF-A0A920LFQ5-F1
#
_entry.id   AF-A0A920LFQ5-F1
#
_cell.length_a   1.000
_cell.length_b   1.000
_cell.length_c   1.000
_cell.angle_alpha   90.00
_cell.angle_beta   90.00
_cell.angle_gamma   90.00
#
_symmetry.space_group_name_H-M   'P 1'
#
loop_
_entity.id
_entity.type
_entity.pdbx_description
1 polymer ?
#
loop_
_entity_poly.entity_id
_entity_poly.type
_entity_poly.pdbx_seq_one_letter_code
_entity_poly.pdbx_strand_id
1 'polypeptide(L)'
;MQGGALGFIIRESGVIESLGIVNFNGIYGLVSVFLIAALIKTVQGSSTVAIITTCALVSPLIDQIGIIGEIEKVLLITSIGSGAMTVSHVNDSYFWVVTKYSNLKIKEVIKFFTTATLIQGLTGLSFSIICFLLLT
;
A
#
# COMPACT_ATOMS: atom_id res chain seq x y z
N MET A 1 9.54 -16.23 1.90
CA MET A 1 9.98 -15.04 2.68
C MET A 1 10.78 -14.06 1.82
N GLN A 2 10.30 -13.67 0.63
CA GLN A 2 11.04 -12.74 -0.25
C GLN A 2 10.75 -11.25 0.03
N GLY A 3 9.64 -10.94 0.71
CA GLY A 3 9.28 -9.56 1.07
C GLY A 3 10.27 -8.87 2.00
N GLY A 4 10.76 -9.57 3.04
CA GLY A 4 11.68 -8.99 4.02
C GLY A 4 13.03 -8.57 3.43
N ALA A 5 13.58 -9.37 2.51
CA ALA A 5 14.85 -9.05 1.84
C ALA A 5 14.71 -7.86 0.88
N LEU A 6 13.60 -7.77 0.13
CA LEU A 6 13.32 -6.62 -0.74
C LEU A 6 13.09 -5.34 0.07
N GLY A 7 12.38 -5.44 1.21
CA GLY A 7 12.25 -4.35 2.17
C GLY A 7 13.60 -3.88 2.71
N PHE A 8 14.49 -4.82 3.07
CA PHE A 8 15.84 -4.47 3.52
C PHE A 8 16.63 -3.72 2.44
N ILE A 9 16.55 -4.15 1.17
CA ILE A 9 17.23 -3.50 0.04
C ILE A 9 16.65 -2.11 -0.25
N ILE A 10 15.32 -1.93 -0.19
CA ILE A 10 14.68 -0.62 -0.38
C ILE A 10 15.06 0.36 0.75
N ARG A 11 15.31 -0.15 1.96
CA ARG A 11 15.83 0.64 3.06
C ARG A 11 17.28 1.06 2.83
N GLU A 12 18.13 0.12 2.42
CA GLU A 12 19.56 0.37 2.13
C GLU A 12 19.76 1.26 0.89
N SER A 13 18.82 1.29 -0.06
CA SER A 13 18.95 2.07 -1.28
C SER A 13 18.71 3.58 -1.11
N GLY A 14 18.35 4.05 0.10
CA GLY A 14 18.10 5.47 0.37
C GLY A 14 16.84 6.02 -0.31
N VAL A 15 16.04 5.16 -0.96
CA VAL A 15 14.80 5.55 -1.65
C VAL A 15 13.81 6.18 -0.66
N ILE A 16 13.76 5.66 0.57
CA ILE A 16 12.91 6.15 1.65
C ILE A 16 13.28 7.59 2.06
N GLU A 17 14.57 7.92 2.09
CA GLU A 17 15.07 9.27 2.38
C GLU A 17 14.83 10.22 1.20
N SER A 18 14.97 9.73 -0.04
CA SER A 18 14.66 10.51 -1.25
C SER A 18 13.16 10.82 -1.40
N LEU A 19 12.30 9.99 -0.82
CA LEU A 19 10.84 10.18 -0.79
C LEU A 19 10.41 11.23 0.26
N GLY A 20 11.31 11.75 1.08
CA GLY A 20 11.01 12.80 2.07
C GLY A 20 10.25 12.31 3.31
N ILE A 21 10.31 11.00 3.60
CA ILE A 21 9.50 10.34 4.65
C ILE A 21 9.80 10.86 6.07
N VAL A 22 10.92 11.56 6.23
CA VAL A 22 11.45 12.08 7.51
C VAL A 22 10.66 13.28 8.07
N ASN A 23 9.66 13.83 7.36
CA ASN A 23 8.86 14.98 7.83
C ASN A 23 7.33 14.80 7.71
N PHE A 24 6.84 13.59 7.41
CA PHE A 24 5.41 13.39 7.16
C PHE A 24 4.65 13.02 8.43
N ASN A 25 4.35 14.02 9.27
CA ASN A 25 3.48 13.84 10.42
C ASN A 25 2.00 13.73 10.01
N GLY A 26 1.26 12.91 10.74
CA GLY A 26 -0.19 12.76 10.62
C GLY A 26 -0.66 12.25 9.25
N ILE A 27 -1.54 13.00 8.57
CA ILE A 27 -2.17 12.60 7.30
C ILE A 27 -1.14 12.27 6.23
N TYR A 28 -0.06 13.05 6.15
CA TYR A 28 0.99 12.80 5.16
C TYR A 28 1.69 11.46 5.38
N GLY A 29 1.82 11.01 6.63
CA GLY A 29 2.34 9.69 6.98
C GLY A 29 1.46 8.57 6.42
N LEU A 30 0.14 8.70 6.58
CA LEU A 30 -0.84 7.73 6.04
C LEU A 30 -0.77 7.62 4.51
N VAL A 31 -0.68 8.75 3.81
CA VAL A 31 -0.55 8.76 2.34
C VAL A 31 0.77 8.15 1.91
N SER A 32 1.85 8.42 2.63
CA SER A 32 3.19 7.90 2.32
C SER A 32 3.22 6.38 2.37
N VAL A 33 2.74 5.78 3.46
CA VAL A 33 2.72 4.32 3.61
C VAL A 33 1.78 3.64 2.62
N PHE A 34 0.69 4.31 2.23
CA PHE A 34 -0.20 3.85 1.16
C PHE A 34 0.54 3.77 -0.18
N LEU A 35 1.27 4.83 -0.54
CA LEU A 35 2.02 4.88 -1.80
C LEU A 35 3.13 3.83 -1.84
N ILE A 36 3.85 3.65 -0.73
CA ILE A 36 4.87 2.61 -0.61
C ILE A 36 4.26 1.22 -0.79
N ALA A 37 3.13 0.94 -0.11
CA ALA A 37 2.44 -0.33 -0.25
C ALA A 37 1.94 -0.58 -1.68
N ALA A 38 1.40 0.45 -2.34
CA ALA A 38 0.93 0.37 -3.72
C ALA A 38 2.09 0.15 -4.71
N LEU A 39 3.23 0.80 -4.52
CA LEU A 39 4.44 0.60 -5.32
C LEU A 39 4.98 -0.82 -5.16
N ILE A 40 5.12 -1.29 -3.92
CA ILE A 40 5.58 -2.65 -3.64
C ILE A 40 4.61 -3.66 -4.24
N LYS A 41 3.29 -3.48 -4.06
CA LYS A 41 2.29 -4.35 -4.68
C LYS A 41 2.38 -4.35 -6.20
N THR A 42 2.64 -3.19 -6.81
CA THR A 42 2.77 -3.09 -8.26
C THR A 42 3.96 -3.92 -8.75
N VAL A 43 5.11 -3.84 -8.08
CA VAL A 43 6.31 -4.59 -8.46
C VAL A 43 6.21 -6.08 -8.08
N GLN A 44 5.60 -6.40 -6.94
CA GLN A 44 5.65 -7.73 -6.33
C GLN A 44 4.42 -8.60 -6.62
N GLY A 45 3.27 -7.99 -6.90
CA GLY A 45 2.06 -8.69 -7.37
C GLY A 45 1.18 -9.32 -6.28
N SER A 46 1.68 -9.59 -5.07
CA SER A 46 0.88 -10.16 -3.96
C SER A 46 0.52 -9.11 -2.90
N SER A 47 -0.76 -9.06 -2.53
CA SER A 47 -1.22 -8.11 -1.50
C SER A 47 -0.66 -8.46 -0.12
N THR A 48 -0.62 -9.75 0.23
CA THR A 48 -0.11 -10.19 1.54
C THR A 48 1.38 -9.88 1.69
N VAL A 49 2.18 -10.14 0.65
CA VAL A 49 3.62 -9.86 0.70
C VAL A 49 3.88 -8.36 0.68
N ALA A 50 3.12 -7.57 -0.08
CA ALA A 50 3.23 -6.12 -0.06
C ALA A 50 2.91 -5.52 1.31
N ILE A 51 1.84 -6.00 1.98
CA ILE A 51 1.49 -5.59 3.36
C ILE A 51 2.65 -5.89 4.31
N ILE A 52 3.10 -7.15 4.38
CA ILE A 52 4.13 -7.55 5.35
C ILE A 52 5.45 -6.80 5.08
N THR A 53 5.80 -6.59 3.82
CA THR A 53 7.02 -5.85 3.44
C THR A 53 6.93 -4.40 3.87
N THR A 54 5.79 -3.74 3.61
CA THR A 54 5.59 -2.34 3.99
C THR A 54 5.57 -2.18 5.51
N CYS A 55 4.91 -3.09 6.24
CA CYS A 55 4.93 -3.08 7.70
C CYS A 55 6.36 -3.25 8.25
N ALA A 56 7.15 -4.16 7.67
CA ALA A 56 8.55 -4.34 8.08
C ALA A 56 9.42 -3.11 7.80
N LEU A 57 9.14 -2.38 6.72
CA LEU A 57 9.80 -1.12 6.37
C LEU A 57 9.43 0.02 7.32
N VAL A 58 8.14 0.14 7.65
CA VAL A 58 7.58 1.26 8.41
C VAL A 58 7.75 1.06 9.91
N SER A 59 7.76 -0.17 10.42
CA SER A 59 7.87 -0.47 11.86
C SER A 59 8.98 0.30 12.60
N PRO A 60 10.22 0.41 12.11
CA PRO A 60 11.26 1.18 12.81
C PRO A 60 11.12 2.70 12.65
N LEU A 61 10.22 3.18 11.78
CA LEU A 61 10.02 4.59 11.45
C LEU A 61 8.74 5.16 12.10
N ILE A 62 7.92 4.35 12.76
CA ILE A 62 6.62 4.77 13.33
C ILE A 62 6.78 6.00 14.23
N ASP A 63 7.80 5.99 15.11
CA ASP A 63 8.04 7.11 16.04
C ASP A 63 8.51 8.39 15.32
N GLN A 64 9.16 8.25 14.15
CA GLN A 64 9.60 9.38 13.31
C GLN A 64 8.47 9.95 12.46
N ILE A 65 7.46 9.15 12.12
CA ILE A 65 6.27 9.54 11.34
C ILE A 65 5.27 10.33 12.22
N GLY A 66 5.57 10.52 13.51
CA GLY A 66 4.71 11.25 14.44
C GLY A 66 3.40 10.53 14.73
N ILE A 67 3.36 9.21 14.54
CA ILE A 67 2.21 8.33 14.82
C ILE A 67 2.48 7.61 16.14
N ILE A 68 1.86 8.10 17.21
CA ILE A 68 2.19 7.75 18.59
C ILE A 68 1.00 7.02 19.24
N GLY A 69 -0.22 7.39 18.89
CA GLY A 69 -1.46 6.81 19.40
C GLY A 69 -1.78 5.43 18.83
N GLU A 70 -2.46 4.59 19.61
CA GLU A 70 -2.89 3.26 19.16
C GLU A 70 -3.84 3.34 17.96
N ILE A 71 -4.76 4.30 17.96
CA ILE A 71 -5.70 4.53 16.85
C ILE A 71 -4.95 4.94 15.58
N GLU A 72 -3.98 5.84 15.69
CA GLU A 72 -3.18 6.28 14.56
C GLU A 72 -2.38 5.12 13.93
N LYS A 73 -1.86 4.21 14.76
CA LYS A 73 -1.18 2.98 14.29
C LYS A 73 -2.13 2.04 13.55
N VAL A 74 -3.37 1.88 14.04
CA VAL A 74 -4.40 1.09 13.35
C VAL A 74 -4.71 1.71 11.99
N LEU A 75 -4.91 3.03 11.93
CA LEU A 75 -5.19 3.76 10.68
C LEU A 75 -4.03 3.67 9.69
N LEU A 76 -2.79 3.69 10.18
CA LEU A 76 -1.58 3.46 9.38
C LEU A 76 -1.58 2.06 8.75
N ILE A 77 -1.89 1.02 9.52
CA ILE A 77 -2.00 -0.36 9.00
C ILE A 77 -3.15 -0.47 7.99
N THR A 78 -4.29 0.17 8.23
CA THR A 78 -5.40 0.24 7.28
C THR A 78 -5.00 0.93 5.97
N SER A 79 -4.20 1.99 6.07
CA SER A 79 -3.67 2.70 4.90
C SER A 79 -2.73 1.80 4.09
N ILE A 80 -1.82 1.07 4.76
CA ILE A 80 -0.95 0.08 4.13
C ILE A 80 -1.77 -1.01 3.43
N GLY A 81 -2.78 -1.55 4.10
CA GLY A 81 -3.68 -2.56 3.54
C GLY A 81 -4.38 -2.07 2.28
N SER A 82 -4.90 -0.84 2.31
CA SER A 82 -5.57 -0.20 1.17
C SER A 82 -4.60 -0.01 -0.01
N GLY A 83 -3.38 0.44 0.26
CA GLY A 83 -2.34 0.61 -0.76
C GLY A 83 -1.97 -0.71 -1.43
N ALA A 84 -1.82 -1.77 -0.66
CA ALA A 84 -1.51 -3.11 -1.16
C ALA A 84 -2.64 -3.78 -1.97
N MET A 85 -3.83 -3.18 -2.00
CA MET A 85 -4.96 -3.61 -2.83
C MET A 85 -5.16 -2.73 -4.07
N THR A 86 -4.32 -1.70 -4.25
CA THR A 86 -4.42 -0.75 -5.37
C THR A 86 -3.64 -1.25 -6.59
N VAL A 87 -4.17 -1.00 -7.79
CA VAL A 87 -3.51 -1.25 -9.10
C VAL A 87 -3.08 -2.71 -9.32
N SER A 88 -4.03 -3.65 -9.19
CA SER A 88 -3.80 -5.03 -9.60
C SER A 88 -3.82 -5.15 -11.13
N HIS A 89 -2.76 -5.73 -11.68
CA HIS A 89 -2.55 -5.94 -13.12
C HIS A 89 -2.03 -7.36 -13.35
N VAL A 90 -1.40 -7.63 -14.51
CA VAL A 90 -0.90 -8.97 -14.91
C VAL A 90 0.05 -9.63 -13.90
N ASN A 91 0.62 -8.87 -12.97
CA ASN A 91 1.49 -9.35 -11.91
C ASN A 91 0.72 -9.97 -10.72
N ASP A 92 -0.60 -9.79 -10.66
CA ASP A 92 -1.46 -10.35 -9.61
C ASP A 92 -2.06 -11.68 -10.03
N SER A 93 -1.90 -12.73 -9.21
CA SER A 93 -2.55 -14.04 -9.45
C SER A 93 -4.08 -13.91 -9.53
N TYR A 94 -4.67 -12.98 -8.76
CA TYR A 94 -6.10 -12.76 -8.75
C TYR A 94 -6.61 -12.15 -10.08
N PHE A 95 -5.78 -11.35 -10.76
CA PHE A 95 -6.10 -10.83 -12.10
C PHE A 95 -6.31 -11.97 -13.12
N TRP A 96 -5.48 -13.01 -13.05
CA TRP A 96 -5.59 -14.16 -13.95
C TRP A 96 -6.82 -15.02 -13.66
N VAL A 97 -7.19 -15.17 -12.38
CA VAL A 97 -8.45 -15.82 -11.98
C VAL A 97 -9.63 -15.05 -12.60
N VAL A 98 -9.69 -13.74 -12.39
CA VAL A 98 -10.77 -12.91 -12.96
C VAL A 98 -10.81 -13.02 -14.48
N THR A 99 -9.67 -12.95 -15.16
CA THR A 99 -9.58 -13.07 -16.62
C THR A 99 -10.12 -14.42 -17.12
N LYS A 100 -9.84 -15.52 -16.42
CA LYS A 100 -10.28 -16.87 -16.80
C LYS A 100 -11.79 -17.07 -16.66
N TYR A 101 -12.42 -16.44 -15.66
CA TYR A 101 -13.86 -16.60 -15.41
C TYR A 101 -14.74 -15.52 -16.05
N SER A 102 -14.18 -14.37 -16.44
CA SER A 102 -14.97 -13.25 -16.97
C SER A 102 -15.25 -13.33 -18.48
N ASN A 103 -14.64 -14.27 -19.22
CA ASN A 103 -14.79 -14.40 -20.69
C ASN A 103 -14.49 -13.10 -21.47
N LEU A 104 -13.81 -12.14 -20.84
CA LEU A 104 -13.43 -10.83 -21.38
C LEU A 104 -12.03 -10.87 -21.99
N LYS A 105 -11.73 -9.96 -22.92
CA LYS A 105 -10.36 -9.82 -23.45
C LYS A 105 -9.44 -9.24 -22.37
N ILE A 106 -8.16 -9.63 -22.37
CA ILE A 106 -7.14 -9.15 -21.41
C ILE A 106 -7.12 -7.62 -21.30
N LYS A 107 -7.23 -6.90 -22.44
CA LYS A 107 -7.28 -5.43 -22.47
C LYS A 107 -8.49 -4.86 -21.71
N GLU A 108 -9.63 -5.54 -21.76
CA GLU A 108 -10.84 -5.12 -21.05
C GLU A 108 -10.70 -5.41 -19.56
N VAL A 109 -10.17 -6.59 -19.19
CA VAL A 109 -9.94 -6.93 -17.78
C VAL A 109 -8.95 -5.97 -17.13
N ILE A 110 -7.85 -5.61 -17.81
CA ILE A 110 -6.94 -4.56 -17.30
C ILE A 110 -7.70 -3.26 -17.06
N LYS A 111 -8.50 -2.81 -18.02
CA LYS A 111 -9.23 -1.55 -17.87
C LYS A 111 -10.26 -1.59 -16.73
N PHE A 112 -11.06 -2.65 -16.62
CA PHE A 112 -12.11 -2.73 -15.59
C PHE A 112 -11.54 -3.09 -14.22
N PHE A 113 -10.72 -4.14 -14.14
CA PHE A 113 -10.22 -4.67 -12.88
C PHE A 113 -9.18 -3.75 -12.24
N THR A 114 -8.23 -3.22 -13.02
CA THR A 114 -7.23 -2.29 -12.48
C THR A 114 -7.88 -0.97 -12.05
N THR A 115 -8.90 -0.49 -12.78
CA THR A 115 -9.65 0.71 -12.35
C THR A 115 -10.48 0.44 -11.08
N ALA A 116 -11.15 -0.70 -10.98
CA ALA A 116 -11.91 -1.06 -9.79
C ALA A 116 -11.03 -1.16 -8.54
N THR A 117 -9.87 -1.81 -8.66
CA THR A 117 -8.90 -1.92 -7.56
C THR A 117 -8.26 -0.58 -7.21
N LEU A 118 -8.05 0.31 -8.18
CA LEU A 118 -7.63 1.68 -7.93
C LEU A 118 -8.67 2.46 -7.13
N ILE A 119 -9.95 2.38 -7.50
CA ILE A 119 -11.04 3.02 -6.76
C ILE A 119 -11.11 2.46 -5.33
N GLN A 120 -11.02 1.13 -5.16
CA GLN A 120 -11.00 0.48 -3.86
C GLN A 120 -9.85 0.96 -2.96
N GLY A 121 -8.64 1.11 -3.53
CA GLY A 121 -7.51 1.66 -2.80
C GLY A 121 -7.76 3.09 -2.33
N LEU A 122 -8.27 3.95 -3.22
CA LEU A 122 -8.57 5.35 -2.92
C LEU A 122 -9.70 5.50 -1.89
N THR A 123 -10.72 4.64 -1.91
CA THR A 123 -11.78 4.66 -0.89
C THR A 123 -11.23 4.26 0.48
N GLY A 124 -10.36 3.26 0.54
CA GLY A 124 -9.66 2.87 1.78
C GLY A 124 -8.75 3.97 2.33
N LEU A 125 -8.00 4.66 1.46
CA LEU A 125 -7.19 5.81 1.85
C LEU A 125 -8.06 6.96 2.37
N SER A 126 -9.12 7.31 1.64
CA SER A 126 -10.04 8.39 2.04
C SER A 126 -10.70 8.08 3.39
N PHE A 127 -11.12 6.83 3.60
CA PHE A 127 -11.65 6.37 4.88
C PHE A 127 -10.63 6.53 6.01
N SER A 128 -9.38 6.10 5.79
CA SER A 128 -8.31 6.23 6.79
C SER A 128 -8.03 7.71 7.13
N ILE A 129 -8.00 8.60 6.13
CA ILE A 129 -7.81 10.05 6.35
C ILE A 129 -8.97 10.66 7.12
N ILE A 130 -10.22 10.31 6.77
CA ILE A 130 -11.41 10.82 7.46
C ILE A 130 -11.41 10.37 8.91
N CYS A 131 -11.14 9.09 9.18
CA CYS A 131 -11.04 8.58 10.54
C CYS A 131 -9.88 9.22 11.30
N PHE A 132 -8.74 9.48 10.64
CA PHE A 132 -7.61 10.16 11.26
C PHE A 132 -7.99 11.55 11.73
N LEU A 133 -8.66 12.33 10.88
CA LEU A 133 -9.16 13.68 11.21
C LEU A 133 -10.23 13.71 12.31
N LEU A 134 -10.98 12.63 12.51
CA LEU A 134 -12.06 12.56 13.51
C LEU A 134 -11.60 12.03 14.87
N LEU A 135 -10.57 11.17 14.89
CA LEU A 135 -10.14 10.43 16.08
C LEU A 135 -8.82 10.93 16.68
N THR A 136 -8.18 11.89 16.02
CA THR A 136 -6.87 12.46 16.38
C THR A 136 -6.99 13.97 16.48
#